data_AF-A0A4W5PJF1-F1
#
_entry.id   AF-A0A4W5PJF1-F1
#
_cell.length_a   1.000
_cell.length_b   1.000
_cell.length_c   1.000
_cell.angle_alpha   90.00
_cell.angle_beta   90.00
_cell.angle_gamma   90.00
#
_symmetry.space_group_name_H-M   'P 1'
#
loop_
_entity.id
_entity.type
_entity.pdbx_description
1 polymer ?
#
loop_
_entity_poly.entity_id
_entity_poly.type
_entity_poly.pdbx_seq_one_letter_code
_entity_poly.pdbx_strand_id
1 'polypeptide(L)'
;MGVEVSKTFNKQVTHVVFKNGHQATWNKAKKTGVKLVSVLWVARCKDDGEHVNEELCPALNDEVNPALKKRVHRCMQPRDTPERTPENDRRMKKKLDKMIKDLVPKSPLITDVSPYIIDEENGIVYSPSMKRSDSMAQRLKEMREKRENLSPTGMFYVSMANCLILYQCYYPMVNCRCVLCIEPHSMLMYSKVHIICLHLVDFSFQTLRTLVMTSMPTEKQHTVTQVVRALGGFSVVAQVCESTTHVVSGGHRRTLNILLGIARGCWILSFEWILWCLEQRQWIPEEPYELSDQFPAASICRLQQHLSAGEHQQDLFLGQPAMFVSRNTQPPTHSLVELIQLCGGTICKTVRQTGLCIGEYNGKRPEGSRILSEQWVLDCITHLKQLPYEKYDLEWKSR
;
A
#
# COMPACT_ATOMS: atom_id res chain seq x y z
N MET A 1 11.18 -51.32 -36.26
CA MET A 1 11.57 -51.55 -34.85
C MET A 1 10.33 -51.39 -33.96
N GLY A 2 9.54 -52.45 -33.77
CA GLY A 2 8.25 -52.43 -33.04
C GLY A 2 8.39 -52.28 -31.52
N VAL A 3 9.14 -51.27 -31.07
CA VAL A 3 9.41 -51.00 -29.65
C VAL A 3 8.29 -50.14 -29.08
N GLU A 4 7.71 -50.57 -27.97
CA GLU A 4 6.72 -49.81 -27.22
C GLU A 4 7.39 -49.01 -26.09
N VAL A 5 7.13 -47.70 -26.02
CA VAL A 5 7.72 -46.82 -25.01
C VAL A 5 6.80 -46.71 -23.80
N SER A 6 7.20 -47.32 -22.69
CA SER A 6 6.49 -47.15 -21.42
C SER A 6 6.95 -45.89 -20.69
N LYS A 7 6.00 -45.10 -20.18
CA LYS A 7 6.26 -43.92 -19.32
C LYS A 7 6.71 -44.30 -17.90
N THR A 8 6.53 -45.55 -17.49
CA THR A 8 6.81 -46.03 -16.13
C THR A 8 7.57 -47.35 -16.13
N PHE A 9 8.45 -47.56 -15.16
CA PHE A 9 9.17 -48.83 -15.00
C PHE A 9 8.21 -49.95 -14.57
N ASN A 10 7.76 -50.76 -15.53
CA ASN A 10 6.91 -51.93 -15.34
C ASN A 10 7.71 -53.23 -15.51
N LYS A 11 7.07 -54.39 -15.33
CA LYS A 11 7.72 -55.71 -15.45
C LYS A 11 8.02 -56.13 -16.89
N GLN A 12 7.46 -55.45 -17.88
CA GLN A 12 7.63 -55.74 -19.31
C GLN A 12 8.78 -54.90 -19.93
N VAL A 13 9.42 -54.02 -19.15
CA VAL A 13 10.55 -53.21 -19.62
C VAL A 13 11.78 -54.09 -19.80
N THR A 14 12.31 -54.13 -21.04
CA THR A 14 13.54 -54.85 -21.40
C THR A 14 14.78 -53.95 -21.42
N HIS A 15 14.59 -52.66 -21.73
CA HIS A 15 15.66 -51.66 -21.85
C HIS A 15 15.31 -50.36 -21.13
N VAL A 16 16.29 -49.77 -20.44
CA VAL A 16 16.16 -48.47 -19.80
C VAL A 16 17.19 -47.54 -20.38
N VAL A 17 16.71 -46.51 -21.08
CA VAL A 17 17.54 -45.39 -21.54
C VAL A 17 17.75 -44.45 -20.35
N PHE A 18 18.98 -44.37 -19.84
CA PHE A 18 19.29 -43.61 -18.63
C PHE A 18 20.20 -42.41 -18.93
N LYS A 19 19.76 -41.22 -18.53
CA LYS A 19 20.53 -39.97 -18.57
C LYS A 19 20.12 -39.11 -17.37
N ASN A 20 21.01 -38.94 -16.39
CA ASN A 20 20.80 -38.12 -15.19
C ASN A 20 19.48 -38.45 -14.43
N GLY A 21 19.10 -39.74 -14.40
CA GLY A 21 17.87 -40.21 -13.79
C GLY A 21 17.98 -40.46 -12.28
N HIS A 22 16.87 -40.82 -11.64
CA HIS A 22 16.87 -41.17 -10.21
C HIS A 22 17.62 -42.48 -9.94
N GLN A 23 18.47 -42.49 -8.92
CA GLN A 23 19.24 -43.66 -8.48
C GLN A 23 18.36 -44.88 -8.15
N ALA A 24 17.13 -44.64 -7.67
CA ALA A 24 16.17 -45.70 -7.42
C ALA A 24 15.82 -46.50 -8.70
N THR A 25 15.71 -45.82 -9.85
CA THR A 25 15.44 -46.46 -11.15
C THR A 25 16.67 -47.24 -11.64
N TRP A 26 17.87 -46.71 -11.44
CA TRP A 26 19.13 -47.39 -11.76
C TRP A 26 19.30 -48.68 -10.96
N ASN A 27 19.13 -48.59 -9.63
CA ASN A 27 19.23 -49.74 -8.74
C ASN A 27 18.16 -50.79 -9.04
N LYS A 28 16.93 -50.35 -9.36
CA LYS A 28 15.84 -51.25 -9.77
C LYS A 28 16.18 -51.97 -11.07
N ALA A 29 16.67 -51.26 -12.09
CA ALA A 29 17.07 -51.85 -13.37
C ALA A 29 18.17 -52.91 -13.19
N LYS A 30 19.21 -52.61 -12.40
CA LYS A 30 20.27 -53.59 -12.06
C LYS A 30 19.72 -54.79 -11.30
N LYS A 31 18.83 -54.58 -10.33
CA LYS A 31 18.24 -55.65 -9.53
C LYS A 31 17.33 -56.58 -10.35
N THR A 32 16.64 -56.05 -11.36
CA THR A 32 15.74 -56.83 -12.22
C THR A 32 16.41 -57.35 -13.49
N GLY A 33 17.72 -57.14 -13.68
CA GLY A 33 18.47 -57.61 -14.85
C GLY A 33 18.13 -56.90 -16.15
N VAL A 34 17.54 -55.69 -16.08
CA VAL A 34 17.13 -54.90 -17.25
C VAL A 34 18.33 -54.17 -17.83
N LYS A 35 18.44 -54.14 -19.16
CA LYS A 35 19.60 -53.55 -19.86
C LYS A 35 19.58 -52.03 -19.74
N LEU A 36 20.70 -51.45 -19.27
CA LEU A 36 20.88 -50.01 -19.08
C LEU A 36 21.71 -49.44 -20.22
N VAL A 37 21.08 -48.61 -21.05
CA VAL A 37 21.69 -48.03 -22.26
C VAL A 37 21.67 -46.50 -22.21
N SER A 38 22.64 -45.88 -22.85
CA SER A 38 22.67 -44.41 -23.02
C SER A 38 21.71 -43.96 -24.12
N VAL A 39 21.45 -42.65 -24.20
CA VAL A 39 20.65 -42.05 -25.28
C VAL A 39 21.24 -42.29 -26.68
N LEU A 40 22.55 -42.58 -26.77
CA LEU A 40 23.23 -42.86 -28.04
C LEU A 40 22.83 -44.21 -28.63
N TRP A 41 22.41 -45.17 -27.80
CA TRP A 41 21.94 -46.48 -28.25
C TRP A 41 20.69 -46.33 -29.13
N VAL A 42 19.75 -45.48 -28.73
CA VAL A 42 18.52 -45.21 -29.49
C VAL A 42 18.84 -44.57 -30.84
N ALA A 43 19.82 -43.66 -30.88
CA ALA A 43 20.25 -43.01 -32.11
C ALA A 43 20.87 -44.02 -33.08
N ARG A 44 21.78 -44.88 -32.61
CA ARG A 44 22.41 -45.90 -33.47
C ARG A 44 21.43 -46.97 -33.97
N CYS A 45 20.53 -47.44 -33.12
CA CYS A 45 19.45 -48.36 -33.54
C CYS A 45 18.55 -47.76 -34.64
N LYS A 46 18.45 -46.43 -34.71
CA LYS A 46 17.68 -45.74 -35.73
C LYS A 46 18.47 -45.58 -37.03
N ASP A 47 19.74 -45.19 -36.93
CA ASP A 47 20.59 -44.88 -38.08
C ASP A 47 21.00 -46.15 -38.85
N ASP A 48 21.30 -47.23 -38.14
CA ASP A 48 21.73 -48.50 -38.73
C ASP A 48 20.54 -49.41 -39.13
N GLY A 49 19.32 -49.07 -38.69
CA GLY A 49 18.11 -49.85 -38.97
C GLY A 49 18.04 -51.22 -38.28
N GLU A 50 19.04 -51.56 -37.46
CA GLU A 50 19.19 -52.86 -36.79
C GLU A 50 19.32 -52.72 -35.27
N HIS A 51 19.20 -53.84 -34.56
CA HIS A 51 19.36 -53.88 -33.10
C HIS A 51 20.84 -53.83 -32.71
N VAL A 52 21.28 -52.68 -32.19
CA VAL A 52 22.67 -52.45 -31.76
C VAL A 52 22.91 -53.10 -30.41
N ASN A 53 24.07 -53.75 -30.23
CA ASN A 53 24.47 -54.34 -28.95
C ASN A 53 24.58 -53.25 -27.86
N GLU A 54 23.94 -53.50 -26.72
CA GLU A 54 23.84 -52.61 -25.56
C GLU A 54 25.20 -52.29 -24.95
N GLU A 55 26.20 -53.16 -25.10
CA GLU A 55 27.58 -52.96 -24.61
C GLU A 55 28.33 -51.84 -25.36
N LEU A 56 27.91 -51.52 -26.59
CA LEU A 56 28.53 -50.48 -27.40
C LEU A 56 28.11 -49.06 -26.96
N CYS A 57 27.07 -48.95 -26.13
CA CYS A 57 26.50 -47.68 -25.67
C CYS A 57 26.00 -47.78 -24.21
N PRO A 58 26.87 -48.13 -23.24
CA PRO A 58 26.47 -48.34 -21.86
C PRO A 58 25.94 -47.04 -21.24
N ALA A 59 24.95 -47.15 -20.36
CA ALA A 59 24.53 -46.01 -19.57
C ALA A 59 25.63 -45.63 -18.56
N LEU A 60 25.87 -44.32 -18.37
CA LEU A 60 26.78 -43.80 -17.36
C LEU A 60 25.99 -43.41 -16.10
N ASN A 61 26.47 -43.83 -14.94
CA ASN A 61 25.98 -43.37 -13.64
C ASN A 61 27.07 -42.53 -12.98
N ASP A 62 26.97 -41.21 -13.09
CA ASP A 62 27.92 -40.26 -12.52
C ASP A 62 27.73 -40.15 -11.00
N GLU A 63 28.03 -41.22 -10.25
CA GLU A 63 28.03 -41.18 -8.77
C GLU A 63 29.22 -40.39 -8.19
N VAL A 64 30.16 -39.94 -9.02
CA VAL A 64 31.44 -39.34 -8.59
C VAL A 64 31.47 -37.82 -8.74
N ASN A 65 30.33 -37.13 -8.77
CA ASN A 65 30.33 -35.66 -8.66
C ASN A 65 29.65 -35.15 -7.37
N PRO A 66 30.41 -35.00 -6.27
CA PRO A 66 29.92 -34.43 -5.00
C PRO A 66 29.42 -32.97 -5.12
N ALA A 67 29.72 -32.28 -6.23
CA ALA A 67 29.42 -30.86 -6.41
C ALA A 67 27.92 -30.55 -6.57
N LEU A 68 27.07 -31.54 -6.87
CA LEU A 68 25.62 -31.32 -7.09
C LEU A 68 24.73 -31.72 -5.89
N LYS A 69 25.31 -32.11 -4.75
CA LYS A 69 24.56 -32.54 -3.55
C LYS A 69 24.83 -31.73 -2.28
N LYS A 70 25.26 -30.48 -2.39
CA LYS A 70 24.97 -29.50 -1.33
C LYS A 70 23.79 -28.66 -1.77
N ARG A 71 22.57 -29.17 -1.51
CA ARG A 71 21.45 -28.26 -1.25
C ARG A 71 21.85 -27.46 -0.02
N VAL A 72 22.51 -26.33 -0.25
CA VAL A 72 22.68 -25.31 0.78
C VAL A 72 21.26 -25.02 1.26
N HIS A 73 21.04 -25.05 2.57
CA HIS A 73 19.72 -24.81 3.16
C HIS A 73 19.07 -23.60 2.46
N ARG A 74 17.76 -23.67 2.19
CA ARG A 74 17.02 -22.67 1.41
C ARG A 74 17.18 -21.22 1.92
N CYS A 75 17.72 -21.03 3.12
CA CYS A 75 18.10 -19.74 3.71
C CYS A 75 19.40 -19.13 3.17
N MET A 76 20.23 -19.89 2.45
CA MET A 76 21.60 -19.51 2.05
C MET A 76 21.80 -19.50 0.52
N GLN A 77 20.73 -19.64 -0.26
CA GLN A 77 20.76 -19.39 -1.71
C GLN A 77 20.39 -17.92 -1.97
N PRO A 78 21.02 -17.23 -2.93
CA PRO A 78 20.47 -15.99 -3.46
C PRO A 78 19.01 -16.27 -3.86
N ARG A 79 18.07 -15.47 -3.35
CA ARG A 79 16.65 -15.63 -3.68
C ARG A 79 16.41 -15.13 -5.11
N ASP A 80 16.57 -16.02 -6.08
CA ASP A 80 16.08 -15.80 -7.45
C ASP A 80 14.58 -16.13 -7.58
N THR A 81 13.95 -16.61 -6.50
CA THR A 81 12.49 -16.73 -6.42
C THR A 81 11.92 -15.33 -6.19
N PRO A 82 10.90 -14.90 -6.96
CA PRO A 82 10.22 -13.64 -6.68
C PRO A 82 9.81 -13.61 -5.21
N GLU A 83 9.94 -12.43 -4.60
CA GLU A 83 9.58 -12.22 -3.21
C GLU A 83 8.19 -12.79 -2.96
N ARG A 84 8.01 -13.48 -1.83
CA ARG A 84 6.71 -14.08 -1.52
C ARG A 84 5.79 -12.95 -1.10
N THR A 85 4.77 -12.74 -1.91
CA THR A 85 3.74 -11.73 -1.67
C THR A 85 2.44 -12.49 -1.42
N PRO A 86 1.50 -11.96 -0.64
CA PRO A 86 0.20 -12.62 -0.45
C PRO A 86 -0.61 -12.74 -1.73
N GLU A 87 -0.19 -12.06 -2.80
CA GLU A 87 -0.74 -12.15 -4.15
C GLU A 87 -0.25 -13.41 -4.89
N ASN A 88 0.98 -13.88 -4.62
CA ASN A 88 1.59 -15.03 -5.30
C ASN A 88 1.66 -16.34 -4.46
N ASP A 89 1.47 -16.28 -3.14
CA ASP A 89 1.53 -17.45 -2.25
C ASP A 89 0.17 -17.75 -1.59
N ARG A 90 -0.48 -18.83 -2.04
CA ARG A 90 -1.79 -19.29 -1.53
C ARG A 90 -1.79 -19.57 -0.02
N ARG A 91 -0.66 -19.95 0.57
CA ARG A 91 -0.53 -20.20 2.00
C ARG A 91 -0.52 -18.88 2.77
N MET A 92 0.17 -17.87 2.25
CA MET A 92 0.16 -16.53 2.84
C MET A 92 -1.21 -15.87 2.68
N LYS A 93 -1.88 -16.03 1.53
CA LYS A 93 -3.26 -15.56 1.33
C LYS A 93 -4.22 -16.15 2.38
N LYS A 94 -4.18 -17.46 2.62
CA LYS A 94 -5.04 -18.09 3.66
C LYS A 94 -4.72 -17.61 5.07
N LYS A 95 -3.45 -17.33 5.38
CA LYS A 95 -3.03 -16.79 6.68
C LYS A 95 -3.56 -15.37 6.86
N LEU A 96 -3.41 -14.55 5.81
CA LEU A 96 -3.92 -13.20 5.73
C LEU A 96 -5.45 -13.16 5.92
N ASP A 97 -6.20 -13.97 5.16
CA ASP A 97 -7.66 -14.05 5.27
C ASP A 97 -8.11 -14.44 6.69
N LYS A 98 -7.37 -15.34 7.34
CA LYS A 98 -7.61 -15.72 8.74
C LYS A 98 -7.33 -14.55 9.69
N MET A 99 -6.23 -13.82 9.50
CA MET A 99 -5.87 -12.67 10.33
C MET A 99 -6.86 -11.51 10.15
N ILE A 100 -7.32 -11.24 8.92
CA ILE A 100 -8.39 -10.26 8.65
C ILE A 100 -9.67 -10.67 9.38
N LYS A 101 -10.04 -11.96 9.32
CA LYS A 101 -11.21 -12.48 10.03
C LYS A 101 -11.09 -12.35 11.55
N ASP A 102 -9.87 -12.50 12.08
CA ASP A 102 -9.57 -12.36 13.51
C ASP A 102 -9.47 -10.88 13.97
N LEU A 103 -9.27 -9.93 13.04
CA LEU A 103 -9.33 -8.49 13.31
C LEU A 103 -10.76 -7.95 13.41
N VAL A 104 -11.73 -8.60 12.79
CA VAL A 104 -13.15 -8.23 12.92
C VAL A 104 -13.61 -8.62 14.33
N PRO A 105 -13.97 -7.67 15.21
CA PRO A 105 -14.59 -8.03 16.47
C PRO A 105 -15.87 -8.82 16.17
N LYS A 106 -16.04 -10.00 16.81
CA LYS A 106 -17.34 -10.67 16.91
C LYS A 106 -18.26 -9.86 17.82
N SER A 107 -18.59 -8.65 17.43
CA SER A 107 -19.79 -7.96 17.91
C SER A 107 -20.82 -8.02 16.79
N PRO A 108 -22.10 -8.29 17.10
CA PRO A 108 -23.13 -8.35 16.07
C PRO A 108 -23.12 -7.03 15.29
N LEU A 109 -23.02 -7.16 13.96
CA LEU A 109 -23.25 -6.09 13.01
C LEU A 109 -24.62 -5.49 13.30
N ILE A 110 -24.65 -4.29 13.90
CA ILE A 110 -25.80 -3.40 13.72
C ILE A 110 -25.44 -2.57 12.50
N THR A 111 -25.89 -3.02 11.33
CA THR A 111 -25.98 -2.14 10.16
C THR A 111 -27.01 -1.09 10.48
N ASP A 112 -26.58 0.14 10.76
CA ASP A 112 -27.44 1.29 11.03
C ASP A 112 -28.04 1.86 9.73
N VAL A 113 -28.56 0.97 8.88
CA VAL A 113 -29.37 1.30 7.71
C VAL A 113 -30.53 0.33 7.70
N SER A 114 -31.61 0.68 8.39
CA SER A 114 -32.91 0.00 8.20
C SER A 114 -33.58 0.61 6.96
N PRO A 115 -34.01 -0.20 5.97
CA PRO A 115 -34.76 0.33 4.84
C PRO A 115 -36.14 0.80 5.31
N TYR A 116 -36.52 2.02 4.94
CA TYR A 116 -37.90 2.48 5.03
C TYR A 116 -38.74 1.68 4.02
N ILE A 117 -39.79 0.99 4.47
CA ILE A 117 -40.79 0.38 3.59
C ILE A 117 -41.94 1.37 3.49
N ILE A 118 -42.20 1.86 2.28
CA ILE A 118 -43.39 2.67 1.95
C ILE A 118 -44.37 1.72 1.28
N ASP A 119 -45.55 1.54 1.88
CA ASP A 119 -46.67 0.85 1.25
C ASP A 119 -47.43 1.88 0.39
N GLU A 120 -47.43 1.68 -0.93
CA GLU A 120 -47.93 2.64 -1.93
C GLU A 120 -49.45 2.87 -1.85
N GLU A 121 -50.20 2.05 -1.11
CA GLU A 121 -51.67 2.20 -1.04
C GLU A 121 -52.15 3.04 0.16
N ASN A 122 -51.39 3.12 1.26
CA ASN A 122 -51.86 3.78 2.50
C ASN A 122 -50.96 4.91 3.02
N GLY A 123 -49.78 5.16 2.44
CA GLY A 123 -48.95 6.33 2.77
C GLY A 123 -48.43 6.39 4.22
N ILE A 124 -48.51 5.31 5.00
CA ILE A 124 -48.02 5.27 6.40
C ILE A 124 -46.59 4.69 6.43
N VAL A 125 -45.69 5.45 7.06
CA VAL A 125 -44.30 5.06 7.32
C VAL A 125 -44.19 4.32 8.65
N TYR A 126 -43.81 3.05 8.64
CA TYR A 126 -43.47 2.33 9.89
C TYR A 126 -41.99 2.52 10.24
N SER A 127 -41.74 3.08 11.43
CA SER A 127 -40.43 3.01 12.11
C SER A 127 -40.53 2.01 13.27
N PRO A 128 -39.73 0.92 13.33
CA PRO A 128 -39.74 -0.01 14.46
C PRO A 128 -39.14 0.61 15.73
N SER A 129 -39.83 1.55 16.35
CA SER A 129 -39.33 2.31 17.51
C SER A 129 -39.60 1.65 18.87
N MET A 130 -40.34 0.54 18.96
CA MET A 130 -40.72 -0.04 20.25
C MET A 130 -39.65 -0.92 20.95
N LYS A 131 -38.53 -1.28 20.31
CA LYS A 131 -37.46 -2.07 20.97
C LYS A 131 -36.16 -1.29 21.20
N ARG A 132 -36.07 -0.04 20.72
CA ARG A 132 -34.88 0.82 20.88
C ARG A 132 -34.86 1.51 22.25
N SER A 133 -36.03 1.84 22.81
CA SER A 133 -36.18 2.42 24.15
C SER A 133 -35.73 1.45 25.25
N ASP A 134 -36.11 0.18 25.15
CA ASP A 134 -35.81 -0.83 26.18
C ASP A 134 -34.32 -1.16 26.20
N SER A 135 -33.69 -1.22 25.03
CA SER A 135 -32.24 -1.39 24.90
C SER A 135 -31.46 -0.18 25.44
N MET A 136 -31.91 1.05 25.17
CA MET A 136 -31.28 2.25 25.72
C MET A 136 -31.49 2.33 27.24
N ALA A 137 -32.69 2.02 27.74
CA ALA A 137 -33.02 2.01 29.16
C ALA A 137 -32.17 0.97 29.92
N GLN A 138 -32.00 -0.23 29.35
CA GLN A 138 -31.16 -1.28 29.93
C GLN A 138 -29.68 -0.88 29.93
N ARG A 139 -29.21 -0.21 28.88
CA ARG A 139 -27.83 0.32 28.77
C ARG A 139 -27.57 1.49 29.72
N LEU A 140 -28.56 2.35 29.95
CA LEU A 140 -28.52 3.42 30.95
C LEU A 140 -28.54 2.87 32.37
N LYS A 141 -29.27 1.77 32.60
CA LYS A 141 -29.31 1.07 33.89
C LYS A 141 -27.96 0.41 34.20
N GLU A 142 -27.36 -0.29 33.24
CA GLU A 142 -26.00 -0.85 33.35
C GLU A 142 -24.94 0.25 33.55
N MET A 143 -25.09 1.41 32.89
CA MET A 143 -24.18 2.56 33.09
C MET A 143 -24.35 3.19 34.48
N ARG A 144 -25.56 3.24 35.02
CA ARG A 144 -25.85 3.72 36.38
C ARG A 144 -25.30 2.75 37.44
N GLU A 145 -25.52 1.46 37.25
CA GLU A 145 -25.05 0.42 38.16
C GLU A 145 -23.52 0.32 38.19
N LYS A 146 -22.86 0.54 37.04
CA LYS A 146 -21.40 0.71 36.98
C LYS A 146 -20.90 2.00 37.64
N ARG A 147 -21.74 3.04 37.72
CA ARG A 147 -21.41 4.30 38.43
C ARG A 147 -21.59 4.18 39.94
N GLU A 148 -22.64 3.50 40.38
CA GLU A 148 -22.96 3.29 41.79
C GLU A 148 -22.02 2.28 42.47
N ASN A 149 -21.40 1.37 41.70
CA ASN A 149 -20.39 0.42 42.19
C ASN A 149 -18.92 0.87 41.99
N LEU A 150 -18.67 2.15 41.69
CA LEU A 150 -17.31 2.68 41.65
C LEU A 150 -16.78 2.86 43.08
N SER A 151 -15.59 2.29 43.34
CA SER A 151 -14.81 2.54 44.55
C SER A 151 -14.69 4.05 44.83
N PRO A 152 -14.60 4.50 46.09
CA PRO A 152 -14.46 5.92 46.47
C PRO A 152 -13.37 6.66 45.68
N THR A 153 -12.31 5.95 45.26
CA THR A 153 -11.23 6.47 44.42
C THR A 153 -11.68 6.78 42.98
N GLY A 154 -12.56 5.96 42.40
CA GLY A 154 -13.04 6.13 41.02
C GLY A 154 -14.02 7.29 40.83
N MET A 155 -14.75 7.64 41.90
CA MET A 155 -15.72 8.74 41.88
C MET A 155 -15.04 10.13 41.83
N PHE A 156 -13.83 10.25 42.42
CA PHE A 156 -13.00 11.44 42.34
C PHE A 156 -12.48 11.72 40.91
N TYR A 157 -12.09 10.70 40.15
CA TYR A 157 -11.55 10.86 38.79
C TYR A 157 -12.62 11.32 37.77
N VAL A 158 -13.86 10.85 37.90
CA VAL A 158 -14.95 11.24 36.99
C VAL A 158 -15.41 12.68 37.23
N SER A 159 -15.41 13.14 38.48
CA SER A 159 -15.65 14.55 38.85
C SER A 159 -14.61 15.48 38.23
N MET A 160 -13.33 15.09 38.27
CA MET A 160 -12.22 15.89 37.76
C MET A 160 -12.21 15.97 36.23
N ALA A 161 -12.58 14.89 35.54
CA ALA A 161 -12.71 14.86 34.07
C ALA A 161 -13.87 15.72 33.55
N ASN A 162 -15.01 15.72 34.23
CA ASN A 162 -16.14 16.59 33.86
C ASN A 162 -15.83 18.09 34.10
N CYS A 163 -15.02 18.41 35.10
CA CYS A 163 -14.60 19.78 35.38
C CYS A 163 -13.64 20.34 34.29
N LEU A 164 -12.80 19.47 33.68
CA LEU A 164 -11.91 19.83 32.58
C LEU A 164 -12.63 20.02 31.24
N ILE A 165 -13.67 19.22 30.97
CA ILE A 165 -14.48 19.35 29.75
C ILE A 165 -15.28 20.67 29.74
N LEU A 166 -15.79 21.10 30.91
CA LEU A 166 -16.48 22.38 31.03
C LEU A 166 -15.56 23.60 30.84
N TYR A 167 -14.28 23.49 31.21
CA TYR A 167 -13.31 24.59 31.04
C TYR A 167 -12.85 24.77 29.59
N GLN A 168 -12.81 23.69 28.79
CA GLN A 168 -12.40 23.75 27.37
C GLN A 168 -13.49 24.27 26.43
N CYS A 169 -14.76 24.28 26.85
CA CYS A 169 -15.86 24.82 26.04
C CYS A 169 -16.08 26.34 26.19
N TYR A 170 -15.41 27.04 27.13
CA TYR A 170 -15.74 28.43 27.45
C TYR A 170 -14.69 29.49 27.09
N TYR A 171 -13.47 29.14 26.65
CA TYR A 171 -12.44 30.13 26.29
C TYR A 171 -11.58 29.71 25.10
N PRO A 172 -11.60 30.42 23.96
CA PRO A 172 -10.55 30.32 22.95
C PRO A 172 -9.32 31.12 23.42
N MET A 173 -8.14 30.57 23.12
CA MET A 173 -6.81 31.01 23.55
C MET A 173 -6.58 32.53 23.55
N VAL A 174 -6.18 33.08 24.70
CA VAL A 174 -5.25 34.21 24.74
C VAL A 174 -4.36 34.07 25.97
N ASN A 175 -3.05 34.22 25.75
CA ASN A 175 -1.97 34.43 26.73
C ASN A 175 -2.42 34.63 28.19
N CYS A 176 -2.27 33.62 29.04
CA CYS A 176 -2.44 33.79 30.48
C CYS A 176 -1.30 33.11 31.24
N ARG A 177 -0.41 33.94 31.80
CA ARG A 177 0.28 33.64 33.06
C ARG A 177 -0.80 33.41 34.12
N CYS A 178 -1.14 32.17 34.42
CA CYS A 178 -1.99 31.85 35.55
C CYS A 178 -1.14 31.48 36.76
N VAL A 179 -0.94 32.48 37.62
CA VAL A 179 -0.67 32.31 39.04
C VAL A 179 -1.84 31.52 39.63
N LEU A 180 -1.58 30.32 40.13
CA LEU A 180 -2.52 29.60 40.99
C LEU A 180 -2.02 29.72 42.43
N CYS A 181 -2.69 30.58 43.20
CA CYS A 181 -2.69 30.53 44.65
C CYS A 181 -3.33 29.21 45.09
N ILE A 182 -2.53 28.28 45.62
CA ILE A 182 -3.01 27.12 46.37
C ILE A 182 -2.12 26.97 47.60
N GLU A 183 -2.73 26.95 48.78
CA GLU A 183 -2.12 26.78 50.10
C GLU A 183 -1.30 25.48 50.23
N PRO A 184 -0.31 25.43 51.15
CA PRO A 184 0.81 24.51 51.06
C PRO A 184 0.55 23.21 51.83
N HIS A 185 -0.32 22.34 51.34
CA HIS A 185 -0.42 20.97 51.90
C HIS A 185 -0.76 19.94 50.83
N SER A 186 0.23 19.54 50.02
CA SER A 186 0.40 18.17 49.47
C SER A 186 1.38 18.13 48.29
N MET A 187 2.67 18.38 48.58
CA MET A 187 3.76 18.37 47.59
C MET A 187 4.01 16.98 46.92
N LEU A 188 3.35 15.90 47.38
CA LEU A 188 3.53 14.54 46.87
C LEU A 188 2.50 14.10 45.80
N MET A 189 1.40 14.84 45.60
CA MET A 189 0.41 14.54 44.54
C MET A 189 0.79 15.17 43.18
N TYR A 190 1.66 16.19 43.20
CA TYR A 190 2.07 16.90 41.98
C TYR A 190 2.87 16.02 41.02
N SER A 191 3.75 15.14 41.51
CA SER A 191 4.59 14.31 40.63
C SER A 191 3.78 13.27 39.84
N LYS A 192 2.80 12.60 40.45
CA LYS A 192 2.00 11.57 39.77
C LYS A 192 0.96 12.17 38.81
N VAL A 193 0.34 13.30 39.16
CA VAL A 193 -0.63 13.97 38.29
C VAL A 193 0.06 14.68 37.13
N HIS A 194 1.24 15.28 37.31
CA HIS A 194 2.03 15.82 36.19
C HIS A 194 2.50 14.73 35.22
N ILE A 195 2.95 13.58 35.72
CA ILE A 195 3.39 12.46 34.85
C ILE A 195 2.18 11.90 34.07
N ILE A 196 1.02 11.75 34.72
CA ILE A 196 -0.19 11.28 34.04
C ILE A 196 -0.72 12.32 33.04
N CYS A 197 -0.65 13.63 33.35
CA CYS A 197 -0.99 14.68 32.40
C CYS A 197 0.01 14.79 31.25
N LEU A 198 1.32 14.64 31.48
CA LEU A 198 2.31 14.63 30.39
C LEU A 198 2.10 13.43 29.46
N HIS A 199 1.83 12.24 30.00
CA HIS A 199 1.50 11.06 29.20
C HIS A 199 0.13 11.13 28.50
N LEU A 200 -0.85 11.85 29.06
CA LEU A 200 -2.16 12.06 28.43
C LEU A 200 -2.15 13.23 27.43
N VAL A 201 -1.32 14.24 27.64
CA VAL A 201 -1.08 15.35 26.71
C VAL A 201 -0.21 14.90 25.53
N ASP A 202 0.72 13.96 25.71
CA ASP A 202 1.40 13.29 24.59
C ASP A 202 0.46 12.40 23.75
N PHE A 203 -0.65 11.94 24.34
CA PHE A 203 -1.67 11.14 23.65
C PHE A 203 -2.67 11.99 22.85
N SER A 204 -2.73 13.31 23.10
CA SER A 204 -3.63 14.24 22.42
C SER A 204 -2.83 15.30 21.65
N PHE A 205 -2.97 15.31 20.32
CA PHE A 205 -2.34 16.22 19.35
C PHE A 205 -1.05 15.75 18.66
N GLN A 206 -0.84 14.44 18.48
CA GLN A 206 -0.17 14.03 17.23
C GLN A 206 -1.13 14.31 16.08
N THR A 207 -0.76 15.22 15.17
CA THR A 207 -1.50 15.44 13.92
C THR A 207 -1.67 14.09 13.23
N LEU A 208 -2.92 13.63 13.09
CA LEU A 208 -3.21 12.36 12.43
C LEU A 208 -2.69 12.45 10.99
N ARG A 209 -1.63 11.71 10.69
CA ARG A 209 -1.08 11.61 9.34
C ARG A 209 -2.11 10.94 8.45
N THR A 210 -2.26 11.40 7.22
CA THR A 210 -3.24 10.81 6.29
C THR A 210 -2.60 9.80 5.34
N LEU A 211 -3.38 8.78 5.00
CA LEU A 211 -3.03 7.72 4.05
C LEU A 211 -4.02 7.77 2.88
N VAL A 212 -3.49 7.73 1.66
CA VAL A 212 -4.28 7.70 0.42
C VAL A 212 -4.13 6.35 -0.27
N MET A 213 -5.23 5.81 -0.78
CA MET A 213 -5.21 4.63 -1.64
C MET A 213 -5.35 5.05 -3.10
N THR A 214 -4.58 4.46 -4.01
CA THR A 214 -4.71 4.71 -5.45
C THR A 214 -4.62 3.42 -6.25
N SER A 215 -5.32 3.37 -7.39
CA SER A 215 -5.39 2.18 -8.27
C SER A 215 -5.70 0.88 -7.51
N MET A 216 -6.55 0.97 -6.48
CA MET A 216 -6.80 -0.11 -5.53
C MET A 216 -8.17 -0.75 -5.76
N PRO A 217 -8.27 -2.06 -6.03
CA PRO A 217 -9.57 -2.76 -6.07
C PRO A 217 -10.29 -2.73 -4.72
N THR A 218 -11.63 -2.80 -4.74
CA THR A 218 -12.48 -2.69 -3.54
C THR A 218 -12.11 -3.68 -2.43
N GLU A 219 -11.74 -4.92 -2.78
CA GLU A 219 -11.29 -5.94 -1.82
C GLU A 219 -10.05 -5.47 -1.06
N LYS A 220 -9.04 -4.96 -1.77
CA LYS A 220 -7.81 -4.44 -1.16
C LYS A 220 -8.08 -3.18 -0.34
N GLN A 221 -8.96 -2.28 -0.81
CA GLN A 221 -9.34 -1.07 -0.06
C GLN A 221 -9.96 -1.40 1.31
N HIS A 222 -10.79 -2.45 1.36
CA HIS A 222 -11.39 -2.92 2.61
C HIS A 222 -10.31 -3.37 3.60
N THR A 223 -9.33 -4.16 3.12
CA THR A 223 -8.18 -4.60 3.93
C THR A 223 -7.40 -3.41 4.49
N VAL A 224 -7.05 -2.41 3.67
CA VAL A 224 -6.34 -1.20 4.15
C VAL A 224 -7.15 -0.52 5.27
N THR A 225 -8.46 -0.34 5.04
CA THR A 225 -9.33 0.33 6.02
C THR A 225 -9.40 -0.43 7.34
N GLN A 226 -9.44 -1.77 7.31
CA GLN A 226 -9.42 -2.60 8.51
C GLN A 226 -8.08 -2.52 9.25
N VAL A 227 -6.95 -2.55 8.53
CA VAL A 227 -5.61 -2.45 9.11
C VAL A 227 -5.40 -1.08 9.77
N VAL A 228 -5.77 0.01 9.09
CA VAL A 228 -5.68 1.37 9.66
C VAL A 228 -6.53 1.51 10.91
N ARG A 229 -7.76 0.95 10.93
CA ARG A 229 -8.62 0.95 12.12
C ARG A 229 -8.04 0.13 13.27
N ALA A 230 -7.37 -0.98 12.97
CA ALA A 230 -6.79 -1.86 13.99
C ALA A 230 -5.49 -1.30 14.59
N LEU A 231 -4.63 -0.70 13.78
CA LEU A 231 -3.32 -0.20 14.19
C LEU A 231 -3.34 1.28 14.63
N GLY A 232 -4.34 2.05 14.20
CA GLY A 232 -4.41 3.49 14.47
C GLY A 232 -3.31 4.29 13.75
N GLY A 233 -3.12 5.55 14.14
CA GLY A 233 -2.05 6.42 13.64
C GLY A 233 -2.29 7.07 12.27
N PHE A 234 -3.19 6.53 11.45
CA PHE A 234 -3.57 7.10 10.16
C PHE A 234 -5.07 7.41 10.03
N SER A 235 -5.37 8.42 9.22
CA SER A 235 -6.72 8.65 8.67
C SER A 235 -6.71 8.43 7.16
N VAL A 236 -7.68 7.68 6.64
CA VAL A 236 -7.77 7.37 5.20
C VAL A 236 -8.54 8.49 4.48
N VAL A 237 -7.90 9.09 3.48
CA VAL A 237 -8.48 10.17 2.67
C VAL A 237 -8.47 9.80 1.19
N ALA A 238 -9.38 10.38 0.41
CA ALA A 238 -9.55 10.04 -1.02
C ALA A 238 -8.48 10.67 -1.93
N GLN A 239 -7.98 11.85 -1.56
CA GLN A 239 -7.03 12.62 -2.34
C GLN A 239 -5.86 13.07 -1.46
N VAL A 240 -4.69 13.21 -2.07
CA VAL A 240 -3.49 13.70 -1.37
C VAL A 240 -3.71 15.14 -0.94
N CYS A 241 -3.44 15.43 0.34
CA CYS A 241 -3.49 16.76 0.92
C CYS A 241 -2.21 17.04 1.73
N GLU A 242 -2.13 18.19 2.38
CA GLU A 242 -0.95 18.64 3.16
C GLU A 242 -0.58 17.70 4.32
N SER A 243 -1.55 17.03 4.95
CA SER A 243 -1.30 16.06 6.02
C SER A 243 -0.93 14.67 5.51
N THR A 244 -0.97 14.45 4.18
CA THR A 244 -0.72 13.13 3.60
C THR A 244 0.75 12.83 3.62
N THR A 245 1.07 11.67 4.18
CA THR A 245 2.45 11.18 4.27
C THR A 245 2.65 9.87 3.52
N HIS A 246 1.56 9.11 3.30
CA HIS A 246 1.59 7.79 2.69
C HIS A 246 0.57 7.68 1.57
N VAL A 247 1.02 7.19 0.41
CA VAL A 247 0.19 6.84 -0.73
C VAL A 247 0.43 5.37 -1.05
N VAL A 248 -0.59 4.53 -0.85
CA VAL A 248 -0.52 3.09 -1.11
C VAL A 248 -1.17 2.79 -2.45
N SER A 249 -0.40 2.21 -3.37
CA SER A 249 -0.86 1.87 -4.71
C SER A 249 -1.21 0.39 -4.85
N GLY A 250 -2.35 0.10 -5.48
CA GLY A 250 -2.76 -1.25 -5.86
C GLY A 250 -2.15 -1.75 -7.17
N GLY A 251 -1.44 -0.88 -7.90
CA GLY A 251 -0.75 -1.19 -9.16
C GLY A 251 0.18 -0.07 -9.63
N HIS A 252 0.84 -0.24 -10.77
CA HIS A 252 1.91 0.65 -11.24
C HIS A 252 1.42 1.79 -12.16
N ARG A 253 0.19 2.26 -11.98
CA ARG A 253 -0.38 3.30 -12.86
C ARG A 253 0.00 4.68 -12.37
N ARG A 254 0.46 5.53 -13.28
CA ARG A 254 0.64 6.97 -13.02
C ARG A 254 -0.73 7.63 -12.85
N THR A 255 -1.11 7.85 -11.60
CA THR A 255 -2.37 8.54 -11.23
C THR A 255 -2.07 9.91 -10.64
N LEU A 256 -3.08 10.77 -10.56
CA LEU A 256 -2.94 12.09 -9.95
C LEU A 256 -2.46 12.00 -8.48
N ASN A 257 -2.96 11.04 -7.69
CA ASN A 257 -2.50 10.83 -6.32
C ASN A 257 -1.02 10.40 -6.23
N ILE A 258 -0.50 9.67 -7.22
CA ILE A 258 0.94 9.36 -7.28
C ILE A 258 1.74 10.63 -7.54
N LEU A 259 1.33 11.43 -8.52
CA LEU A 259 2.02 12.68 -8.87
C LEU A 259 2.01 13.70 -7.73
N LEU A 260 0.85 13.89 -7.07
CA LEU A 260 0.73 14.76 -5.90
C LEU A 260 1.54 14.23 -4.71
N GLY A 261 1.62 12.91 -4.56
CA GLY A 261 2.46 12.27 -3.55
C GLY A 261 3.95 12.51 -3.80
N ILE A 262 4.41 12.36 -5.05
CA ILE A 262 5.80 12.67 -5.44
C ILE A 262 6.11 14.15 -5.20
N ALA A 263 5.24 15.06 -5.65
CA ALA A 263 5.43 16.50 -5.49
C ALA A 263 5.53 16.95 -4.02
N ARG A 264 4.89 16.22 -3.10
CA ARG A 264 4.95 16.47 -1.65
C ARG A 264 6.03 15.68 -0.91
N GLY A 265 6.73 14.76 -1.58
CA GLY A 265 7.69 13.86 -0.94
C GLY A 265 7.03 12.82 -0.03
N CYS A 266 5.81 12.39 -0.32
CA CYS A 266 5.14 11.30 0.39
C CYS A 266 5.81 9.95 0.10
N TRP A 267 5.64 9.00 1.02
CA TRP A 267 5.92 7.59 0.76
C TRP A 267 4.97 7.05 -0.32
N ILE A 268 5.53 6.53 -1.42
CA ILE A 268 4.76 5.87 -2.49
C ILE A 268 4.99 4.37 -2.37
N LEU A 269 4.03 3.65 -1.80
CA LEU A 269 4.20 2.27 -1.35
C LEU A 269 3.34 1.28 -2.14
N SER A 270 3.82 0.05 -2.25
CA SER A 270 3.03 -1.08 -2.74
C SER A 270 2.00 -1.52 -1.68
N PHE A 271 0.95 -2.21 -2.13
CA PHE A 271 -0.02 -2.81 -1.22
C PHE A 271 0.60 -3.84 -0.25
N GLU A 272 1.78 -4.38 -0.55
CA GLU A 272 2.45 -5.37 0.30
C GLU A 272 2.85 -4.82 1.66
N TRP A 273 3.19 -3.53 1.74
CA TRP A 273 3.47 -2.85 3.00
C TRP A 273 2.32 -3.03 4.00
N ILE A 274 1.07 -2.86 3.55
CA ILE A 274 -0.13 -3.04 4.38
C ILE A 274 -0.25 -4.49 4.87
N LEU A 275 0.08 -5.45 4.01
CA LEU A 275 -0.02 -6.87 4.34
C LEU A 275 1.01 -7.29 5.37
N TRP A 276 2.23 -6.76 5.28
CA TRP A 276 3.27 -7.01 6.25
C TRP A 276 3.04 -6.24 7.57
N CYS A 277 2.49 -5.02 7.52
CA CYS A 277 2.01 -4.32 8.72
C CYS A 277 0.95 -5.14 9.47
N LEU A 278 0.02 -5.73 8.73
CA LEU A 278 -1.00 -6.62 9.27
C LEU A 278 -0.39 -7.89 9.89
N GLU A 279 0.55 -8.53 9.19
CA GLU A 279 1.25 -9.73 9.68
C GLU A 279 2.00 -9.45 11.00
N GLN A 280 2.68 -8.30 11.09
CA GLN A 280 3.46 -7.88 12.27
C GLN A 280 2.65 -7.15 13.34
N ARG A 281 1.37 -6.81 13.05
CA ARG A 281 0.48 -6.01 13.90
C ARG A 281 1.06 -4.65 14.33
N GLN A 282 1.85 -4.03 13.47
CA GLN A 282 2.45 -2.72 13.69
C GLN A 282 2.82 -2.07 12.35
N TRP A 283 2.98 -0.75 12.32
CA TRP A 283 3.55 -0.06 11.16
C TRP A 283 5.03 -0.42 11.04
N ILE A 284 5.42 -1.02 9.92
CA ILE A 284 6.81 -1.45 9.66
C ILE A 284 7.52 -0.43 8.76
N PRO A 285 8.87 -0.46 8.68
CA PRO A 285 9.62 0.41 7.79
C PRO A 285 9.12 0.35 6.34
N GLU A 286 8.97 1.52 5.75
CA GLU A 286 8.31 1.74 4.45
C GLU A 286 9.25 1.46 3.27
N GLU A 287 10.55 1.78 3.43
CA GLU A 287 11.59 1.76 2.39
C GLU A 287 11.64 0.48 1.54
N PRO A 288 11.53 -0.76 2.08
CA PRO A 288 11.55 -1.98 1.26
C PRO A 288 10.36 -2.12 0.31
N TYR A 289 9.28 -1.37 0.53
CA TYR A 289 8.03 -1.46 -0.21
C TYR A 289 7.77 -0.22 -1.07
N GLU A 290 8.74 0.69 -1.14
CA GLU A 290 8.67 1.90 -1.95
C GLU A 290 8.72 1.54 -3.44
N LEU A 291 7.80 2.09 -4.24
CA LEU A 291 7.68 1.83 -5.68
C LEU A 291 8.72 2.62 -6.50
N SER A 292 9.97 2.60 -6.05
CA SER A 292 11.09 3.38 -6.61
C SER A 292 11.44 2.98 -8.04
N ASP A 293 11.29 1.70 -8.39
CA ASP A 293 11.58 1.21 -9.74
C ASP A 293 10.63 1.79 -10.79
N GLN A 294 9.36 1.98 -10.44
CA GLN A 294 8.35 2.52 -11.36
C GLN A 294 8.24 4.04 -11.27
N PHE A 295 8.55 4.61 -10.11
CA PHE A 295 8.52 6.05 -9.86
C PHE A 295 9.83 6.51 -9.19
N PRO A 296 10.94 6.63 -9.94
CA PRO A 296 12.24 7.00 -9.39
C PRO A 296 12.24 8.34 -8.66
N ALA A 297 11.37 9.26 -9.08
CA ALA A 297 11.20 10.56 -8.43
C ALA A 297 10.68 10.46 -6.98
N ALA A 298 9.94 9.39 -6.63
CA ALA A 298 9.31 9.26 -5.32
C ALA A 298 10.35 9.26 -4.18
N SER A 299 11.36 8.40 -4.28
CA SER A 299 12.40 8.27 -3.25
C SER A 299 13.27 9.52 -3.15
N ILE A 300 13.61 10.14 -4.28
CA ILE A 300 14.40 11.38 -4.32
C ILE A 300 13.64 12.51 -3.61
N CYS A 301 12.39 12.75 -4.00
CA CYS A 301 11.57 13.83 -3.44
C CYS A 301 11.30 13.63 -1.95
N ARG A 302 11.07 12.38 -1.53
CA ARG A 302 10.92 12.02 -0.11
C ARG A 302 12.19 12.31 0.68
N LEU A 303 13.35 11.90 0.19
CA LEU A 303 14.63 12.16 0.86
C LEU A 303 14.92 13.65 0.98
N GLN A 304 14.65 14.42 -0.07
CA GLN A 304 14.78 15.88 -0.04
C GLN A 304 13.83 16.51 1.00
N GLN A 305 12.58 16.05 1.07
CA GLN A 305 11.61 16.53 2.05
C GLN A 305 12.04 16.24 3.49
N HIS A 306 12.56 15.04 3.76
CA HIS A 306 13.05 14.66 5.08
C HIS A 306 14.24 15.52 5.55
N LEU A 307 15.14 15.86 4.62
CA LEU A 307 16.34 16.66 4.91
C LEU A 307 16.04 18.15 5.12
N SER A 308 14.90 18.64 4.66
CA SER A 308 14.59 20.08 4.60
C SER A 308 13.84 20.62 5.83
N ALA A 309 13.78 19.88 6.94
CA ALA A 309 13.20 20.32 8.22
C ALA A 309 11.77 20.93 8.16
N GLY A 310 10.98 20.62 7.12
CA GLY A 310 9.61 21.13 6.94
C GLY A 310 9.47 22.35 6.03
N GLU A 311 10.56 22.93 5.53
CA GLU A 311 10.54 24.04 4.55
C GLU A 311 10.68 23.54 3.09
N HIS A 312 10.54 22.24 2.87
CA HIS A 312 10.77 21.67 1.54
C HIS A 312 9.73 22.17 0.53
N GLN A 313 10.19 22.96 -0.42
CA GLN A 313 9.48 23.21 -1.67
C GLN A 313 10.38 22.73 -2.81
N GLN A 314 9.81 21.95 -3.73
CA GLN A 314 10.54 21.52 -4.91
C GLN A 314 10.81 22.72 -5.82
N ASP A 315 11.94 22.67 -6.52
CA ASP A 315 12.40 23.72 -7.44
C ASP A 315 12.39 23.26 -8.91
N LEU A 316 11.69 22.15 -9.20
CA LEU A 316 11.64 21.55 -10.54
C LEU A 316 11.23 22.53 -11.63
N PHE A 317 10.30 23.46 -11.36
CA PHE A 317 9.88 24.49 -12.32
C PHE A 317 10.40 25.89 -11.96
N LEU A 318 11.41 25.99 -11.08
CA LEU A 318 12.05 27.26 -10.79
C LEU A 318 12.75 27.81 -12.05
N GLY A 319 12.60 29.11 -12.29
CA GLY A 319 13.14 29.79 -13.47
C GLY A 319 12.32 29.59 -14.76
N GLN A 320 11.24 28.81 -14.72
CA GLN A 320 10.31 28.69 -15.84
C GLN A 320 9.44 29.96 -15.97
N PRO A 321 9.00 30.31 -17.19
CA PRO A 321 8.07 31.40 -17.39
C PRO A 321 6.77 31.14 -16.65
N ALA A 322 6.07 32.22 -16.29
CA ALA A 322 4.78 32.08 -15.65
C ALA A 322 3.79 31.31 -16.53
N MET A 323 3.14 30.31 -15.94
CA MET A 323 2.30 29.34 -16.63
C MET A 323 0.82 29.66 -16.45
N PHE A 324 0.04 29.50 -17.51
CA PHE A 324 -1.42 29.55 -17.48
C PHE A 324 -1.95 28.18 -17.81
N VAL A 325 -2.85 27.64 -16.99
CA VAL A 325 -3.48 26.34 -17.23
C VAL A 325 -4.85 26.56 -17.84
N SER A 326 -5.12 25.94 -18.99
CA SER A 326 -6.41 26.01 -19.66
C SER A 326 -7.54 25.42 -18.79
N ARG A 327 -8.78 25.79 -19.06
CA ARG A 327 -9.96 25.35 -18.28
C ARG A 327 -10.38 23.91 -18.60
N ASN A 328 -10.05 23.42 -19.79
CA ASN A 328 -10.53 22.15 -20.31
C ASN A 328 -9.42 21.09 -20.32
N THR A 329 -8.58 21.07 -19.27
CA THR A 329 -7.44 20.16 -19.21
C THR A 329 -7.79 18.79 -18.69
N GLN A 330 -7.00 17.80 -19.07
CA GLN A 330 -6.97 16.50 -18.41
C GLN A 330 -5.55 16.16 -17.98
N PRO A 331 -5.25 16.11 -16.65
CA PRO A 331 -6.15 16.17 -15.50
C PRO A 331 -6.78 17.57 -15.22
N PRO A 332 -7.76 17.68 -14.30
CA PRO A 332 -8.47 18.93 -14.01
C PRO A 332 -7.53 20.09 -13.67
N THR A 333 -7.89 21.31 -14.10
CA THR A 333 -7.08 22.52 -13.98
C THR A 333 -6.55 22.77 -12.58
N HIS A 334 -7.40 22.64 -11.54
CA HIS A 334 -6.99 22.90 -10.16
C HIS A 334 -5.86 21.96 -9.70
N SER A 335 -5.90 20.69 -10.12
CA SER A 335 -4.90 19.71 -9.75
C SER A 335 -3.57 19.95 -10.49
N LEU A 336 -3.62 20.41 -11.74
CA LEU A 336 -2.41 20.81 -12.47
C LEU A 336 -1.77 22.06 -11.87
N VAL A 337 -2.59 23.06 -11.52
CA VAL A 337 -2.14 24.27 -10.84
C VAL A 337 -1.44 23.92 -9.53
N GLU A 338 -2.06 23.05 -8.72
CA GLU A 338 -1.48 22.56 -7.48
C GLU A 338 -0.14 21.85 -7.69
N LEU A 339 -0.05 20.94 -8.66
CA LEU A 339 1.20 20.25 -9.00
C LEU A 339 2.31 21.24 -9.39
N ILE A 340 2.01 22.20 -10.26
CA ILE A 340 3.00 23.20 -10.72
C ILE A 340 3.48 24.04 -9.53
N GLN A 341 2.59 24.46 -8.63
CA GLN A 341 2.94 25.25 -7.46
C GLN A 341 3.80 24.48 -6.45
N LEU A 342 3.45 23.22 -6.17
CA LEU A 342 4.24 22.34 -5.30
C LEU A 342 5.65 22.13 -5.85
N CYS A 343 5.78 22.08 -7.18
CA CYS A 343 7.03 21.95 -7.91
C CYS A 343 7.78 23.28 -8.15
N GLY A 344 7.39 24.37 -7.47
CA GLY A 344 8.09 25.66 -7.52
C GLY A 344 7.77 26.53 -8.73
N GLY A 345 6.79 26.14 -9.54
CA GLY A 345 6.35 26.88 -10.72
C GLY A 345 5.44 28.06 -10.40
N THR A 346 5.47 29.08 -11.25
CA THR A 346 4.63 30.28 -11.11
C THR A 346 3.38 30.18 -11.97
N ILE A 347 2.21 30.45 -11.38
CA ILE A 347 0.91 30.38 -12.06
C ILE A 347 0.32 31.78 -12.28
N CYS A 348 -0.12 32.05 -13.51
CA CYS A 348 -0.86 33.25 -13.87
C CYS A 348 -2.37 33.00 -13.89
N LYS A 349 -3.14 33.98 -13.41
CA LYS A 349 -4.61 33.96 -13.50
C LYS A 349 -5.12 34.33 -14.89
N THR A 350 -4.31 35.03 -15.68
CA THR A 350 -4.69 35.57 -17.00
C THR A 350 -3.65 35.22 -18.05
N VAL A 351 -4.11 34.81 -19.24
CA VAL A 351 -3.26 34.44 -20.39
C VAL A 351 -2.32 35.57 -20.83
N ARG A 352 -2.68 36.84 -20.61
CA ARG A 352 -1.88 38.00 -21.03
C ARG A 352 -0.51 38.09 -20.37
N GLN A 353 -0.33 37.45 -19.21
CA GLN A 353 0.92 37.45 -18.44
C GLN A 353 1.70 36.14 -18.61
N THR A 354 1.23 35.24 -19.47
CA THR A 354 1.76 33.89 -19.58
C THR A 354 2.93 33.81 -20.56
N GLY A 355 4.00 33.14 -20.15
CA GLY A 355 5.05 32.69 -21.08
C GLY A 355 4.78 31.28 -21.62
N LEU A 356 4.13 30.43 -20.81
CA LEU A 356 3.72 29.08 -21.19
C LEU A 356 2.24 28.87 -20.94
N CYS A 357 1.52 28.29 -21.89
CA CYS A 357 0.12 27.89 -21.74
C CYS A 357 0.05 26.37 -21.72
N ILE A 358 -0.56 25.79 -20.69
CA ILE A 358 -0.69 24.34 -20.51
C ILE A 358 -2.11 23.92 -20.88
N GLY A 359 -2.23 22.99 -21.84
CA GLY A 359 -3.47 22.52 -22.42
C GLY A 359 -3.95 23.36 -23.61
N GLU A 360 -4.92 22.82 -24.35
CA GLU A 360 -5.47 23.47 -25.55
C GLU A 360 -6.10 24.84 -25.20
N TYR A 361 -5.74 25.87 -25.99
CA TYR A 361 -6.26 27.22 -25.84
C TYR A 361 -6.35 27.92 -27.21
N ASN A 362 -7.56 28.39 -27.55
CA ASN A 362 -7.88 28.95 -28.86
C ASN A 362 -7.95 30.50 -28.87
N GLY A 363 -7.61 31.16 -27.76
CA GLY A 363 -7.69 32.61 -27.64
C GLY A 363 -6.41 33.35 -28.06
N LYS A 364 -6.49 34.69 -28.10
CA LYS A 364 -5.30 35.54 -28.31
C LYS A 364 -4.34 35.42 -27.14
N ARG A 365 -3.05 35.33 -27.45
CA ARG A 365 -1.95 35.16 -26.48
C ARG A 365 -0.81 36.13 -26.77
N PRO A 366 0.05 36.43 -25.77
CA PRO A 366 1.22 37.27 -25.97
C PRO A 366 2.16 36.71 -27.05
N GLU A 367 2.82 37.58 -27.80
CA GLU A 367 3.86 37.17 -28.76
C GLU A 367 5.00 36.46 -28.01
N GLY A 368 5.48 35.35 -28.57
CA GLY A 368 6.52 34.51 -27.93
C GLY A 368 6.01 33.51 -26.89
N SER A 369 4.74 33.57 -26.47
CA SER A 369 4.16 32.54 -25.59
C SER A 369 4.06 31.20 -26.32
N ARG A 370 4.31 30.07 -25.63
CA ARG A 370 4.13 28.71 -26.19
C ARG A 370 2.91 28.00 -25.60
N ILE A 371 2.36 27.04 -26.33
CA ILE A 371 1.27 26.17 -25.85
C ILE A 371 1.79 24.75 -25.79
N LEU A 372 1.77 24.16 -24.60
CA LEU A 372 2.23 22.80 -24.33
C LEU A 372 1.06 21.92 -23.88
N SER A 373 1.15 20.63 -24.17
CA SER A 373 0.24 19.65 -23.59
C SER A 373 0.46 19.47 -22.09
N GLU A 374 -0.58 19.06 -21.38
CA GLU A 374 -0.54 18.73 -19.95
C GLU A 374 0.50 17.66 -19.64
N GLN A 375 0.76 16.76 -20.60
CA GLN A 375 1.72 15.66 -20.44
C GLN A 375 3.14 16.18 -20.15
N TRP A 376 3.50 17.38 -20.62
CA TRP A 376 4.81 17.95 -20.31
C TRP A 376 5.03 18.08 -18.80
N VAL A 377 4.03 18.64 -18.09
CA VAL A 377 4.08 18.80 -16.63
C VAL A 377 4.15 17.43 -15.94
N LEU A 378 3.28 16.50 -16.34
CA LEU A 378 3.21 15.17 -15.72
C LEU A 378 4.51 14.38 -15.92
N ASP A 379 5.09 14.43 -17.12
CA ASP A 379 6.33 13.74 -17.46
C ASP A 379 7.53 14.38 -16.75
N CYS A 380 7.58 15.71 -16.64
CA CYS A 380 8.63 16.40 -15.89
C CYS A 380 8.64 15.97 -14.41
N ILE A 381 7.47 15.90 -13.77
CA ILE A 381 7.34 15.46 -12.37
C ILE A 381 7.71 13.98 -12.23
N THR A 382 7.25 13.13 -13.15
CA THR A 382 7.52 11.68 -13.10
C THR A 382 9.02 11.37 -13.18
N HIS A 383 9.76 12.12 -14.00
CA HIS A 383 11.21 11.93 -14.19
C HIS A 383 12.06 12.87 -13.34
N LEU A 384 11.42 13.75 -12.56
CA LEU A 384 12.05 14.83 -11.80
C LEU A 384 13.07 15.63 -12.64
N LYS A 385 12.68 16.00 -13.86
CA LYS A 385 13.54 16.72 -14.81
C LYS A 385 12.74 17.64 -15.71
N GLN A 386 13.24 18.85 -15.96
CA GLN A 386 12.69 19.74 -16.99
C GLN A 386 12.95 19.13 -18.38
N LEU A 387 11.88 18.69 -19.03
CA LEU A 387 11.94 18.10 -20.37
C LEU A 387 11.87 19.18 -21.45
N PRO A 388 12.48 18.95 -22.63
CA PRO A 388 12.37 19.86 -23.78
C PRO A 388 10.90 20.05 -24.21
N TYR A 389 10.58 21.24 -24.72
CA TYR A 389 9.20 21.61 -25.06
C TYR A 389 8.71 20.99 -26.37
N GLU A 390 9.62 20.74 -27.31
CA GLU A 390 9.33 20.47 -28.72
C GLU A 390 8.41 19.24 -28.90
N LYS A 391 8.55 18.25 -28.03
CA LYS A 391 7.73 17.03 -28.05
C LYS A 391 6.29 17.27 -27.59
N TYR A 392 6.04 18.36 -26.89
CA TYR A 392 4.79 18.65 -26.20
C TYR A 392 4.08 19.89 -26.75
N ASP A 393 4.65 20.58 -27.73
CA ASP A 393 4.03 21.71 -28.39
C ASP A 393 2.69 21.27 -29.01
N LEU A 394 1.62 21.97 -28.63
CA LEU A 394 0.31 21.79 -29.25
C LEU A 394 0.25 22.71 -30.47
N GLU A 395 0.30 22.10 -31.67
CA GLU A 395 0.21 22.86 -32.91
C GLU A 395 -1.08 23.68 -32.96
N TRP A 396 -0.92 24.95 -33.34
CA TRP A 396 -2.05 25.82 -33.66
C TRP A 396 -2.73 25.28 -34.93
N LYS A 397 -3.89 24.63 -34.77
CA LYS A 397 -4.78 24.39 -35.90
C LYS A 397 -5.50 25.69 -36.22
N SER A 398 -4.95 26.48 -37.13
CA SER A 398 -5.71 27.55 -37.81
C SER A 398 -6.96 26.90 -38.41
N ARG A 399 -8.13 27.19 -37.86
CA ARG A 399 -9.41 26.99 -38.56
C ARG A 399 -9.76 28.25 -39.31
#